data_AF-A0A4Y7PWQ5-F1
#
_entry.id   AF-A0A4Y7PWQ5-F1
#
_cell.length_a   1.000
_cell.length_b   1.000
_cell.length_c   1.000
_cell.angle_alpha   90.00
_cell.angle_beta   90.00
_cell.angle_gamma   90.00
#
_symmetry.space_group_name_H-M   'P 1'
#
loop_
_entity.id
_entity.type
_entity.pdbx_description
1 polymer ?
#
loop_
_entity_poly.entity_id
_entity_poly.type
_entity_poly.pdbx_seq_one_letter_code
_entity_poly.pdbx_strand_id
1 'polypeptide(L)'
;MFSFFVTAQQPPDRTLNSSALSEPGSKIWEPYLELADKYDNDLVESWRDDMDSLLIFAALFSASVTAFIIESYKFLQEDQADVMITVLLQISQQLAHGTQASTASRSSSFRPCRTTIAVNVLWVFSLSFSLACALAAVMVRQWARHYLRSPRGISSTSERARRRQFLFERMKAWRLELIVDTIPALLHTSLILFFAGLLLFFHVV
;
A
#
# COMPACT_ATOMS: atom_id res chain seq x y z
N MET A 1 10.31 21.01 -67.79
CA MET A 1 10.76 21.96 -66.74
C MET A 1 10.06 21.59 -65.44
N PHE A 2 10.54 20.53 -64.77
CA PHE A 2 10.02 20.06 -63.48
C PHE A 2 11.24 19.71 -62.61
N SER A 3 11.63 20.61 -61.71
CA SER A 3 12.64 20.32 -60.70
C SER A 3 11.94 19.83 -59.44
N PHE A 4 11.99 18.52 -59.23
CA PHE A 4 11.74 17.88 -57.95
C PHE A 4 12.95 18.12 -57.03
N PHE A 5 12.77 18.90 -55.96
CA PHE A 5 13.70 18.90 -54.83
C PHE A 5 13.47 17.61 -54.04
N VAL A 6 14.24 16.57 -54.34
CA VAL A 6 14.43 15.44 -53.44
C VAL A 6 15.35 15.92 -52.32
N THR A 7 14.75 16.23 -51.17
CA THR A 7 15.48 16.33 -49.90
C THR A 7 16.02 14.95 -49.59
N ALA A 8 17.31 14.75 -49.85
CA ALA A 8 18.02 13.55 -49.43
C ALA A 8 17.85 13.38 -47.91
N GLN A 9 17.20 12.30 -47.52
CA GLN A 9 17.05 11.89 -46.14
C GLN A 9 18.43 11.55 -45.60
N GLN A 10 19.01 12.48 -44.85
CA GLN A 10 20.23 12.25 -44.09
C GLN A 10 19.93 11.16 -43.05
N PRO A 11 20.66 10.03 -43.04
CA PRO A 11 20.43 8.98 -42.06
C PRO A 11 20.66 9.54 -40.65
N PRO A 12 19.89 9.11 -39.63
CA PRO A 12 20.10 9.53 -38.26
C PRO A 12 21.54 9.18 -37.84
N ASP A 13 22.22 10.19 -37.31
CA ASP A 13 23.63 10.24 -36.96
C ASP A 13 24.18 8.94 -36.33
N ARG A 14 24.91 8.16 -37.14
CA ARG A 14 25.80 7.07 -36.69
C ARG A 14 27.02 7.57 -35.90
N THR A 15 27.20 8.89 -35.78
CA THR A 15 28.33 9.55 -35.13
C THR A 15 28.20 9.62 -33.60
N LEU A 16 26.99 9.44 -33.04
CA LEU A 16 26.79 9.35 -31.58
C LEU A 16 27.24 8.00 -31.00
N ASN A 17 27.28 6.95 -31.83
CA ASN A 17 27.72 5.62 -31.39
C ASN A 17 29.24 5.41 -31.53
N SER A 18 29.92 6.12 -32.45
CA SER A 18 31.36 5.94 -32.65
C SER A 18 32.21 6.54 -31.53
N SER A 19 31.73 7.58 -30.85
CA SER A 19 32.40 8.20 -29.70
C SER A 19 32.17 7.46 -28.38
N ALA A 20 31.04 6.74 -28.23
CA ALA A 20 30.80 5.86 -27.08
C ALA A 20 31.60 4.54 -27.19
N LEU A 21 31.89 4.11 -28.43
CA LEU A 21 32.67 2.91 -28.74
C LEU A 21 34.20 3.13 -28.69
N SER A 22 34.68 4.37 -28.60
CA SER A 22 36.12 4.70 -28.57
C SER A 22 36.76 4.67 -27.17
N GLU A 23 35.99 4.36 -26.11
CA GLU A 23 36.56 4.11 -24.79
C GLU A 23 37.23 2.71 -24.73
N PRO A 24 38.49 2.60 -24.26
CA PRO A 24 39.14 1.32 -24.03
C PRO A 24 38.35 0.51 -22.97
N GLY A 25 37.54 -0.46 -23.42
CA GLY A 25 36.71 -1.31 -22.56
C GLY A 25 35.22 -1.35 -22.93
N SER A 26 34.72 -0.42 -23.76
CA SER A 26 33.31 -0.32 -24.19
C SER A 26 32.75 -1.65 -24.74
N LYS A 27 33.55 -2.37 -25.54
CA LYS A 27 33.19 -3.67 -26.13
C LYS A 27 32.90 -4.79 -25.12
N ILE A 28 33.45 -4.70 -23.90
CA ILE A 28 33.22 -5.69 -22.83
C ILE A 28 32.00 -5.27 -22.01
N TRP A 29 31.81 -3.96 -21.83
CA TRP A 29 30.70 -3.40 -21.07
C TRP A 29 29.36 -3.48 -21.78
N GLU A 30 29.32 -3.42 -23.11
CA GLU A 30 28.09 -3.58 -23.90
C GLU A 30 27.37 -4.91 -23.66
N PRO A 31 27.98 -6.09 -23.89
CA PRO A 31 27.31 -7.37 -23.66
C PRO A 31 27.00 -7.60 -22.17
N TYR A 32 27.83 -7.09 -21.25
CA TYR A 32 27.54 -7.12 -19.82
C TYR A 32 26.29 -6.31 -19.48
N LEU A 33 26.19 -5.08 -19.99
CA LEU A 33 25.05 -4.19 -19.76
C LEU A 33 23.77 -4.73 -20.38
N GLU A 34 23.85 -5.37 -21.54
CA GLU A 34 22.68 -5.99 -22.17
C GLU A 34 22.12 -7.14 -21.32
N LEU A 35 22.98 -8.04 -20.84
CA LEU A 35 22.57 -9.14 -19.98
C LEU A 35 22.08 -8.65 -18.61
N ALA A 36 22.76 -7.65 -18.07
CA ALA A 36 22.41 -6.96 -16.83
C ALA A 36 21.04 -6.29 -16.90
N ASP A 37 20.80 -5.48 -17.95
CA ASP A 37 19.54 -4.78 -18.16
C ASP A 37 18.39 -5.78 -18.32
N LYS A 38 18.62 -6.91 -19.01
CA LYS A 38 17.62 -7.96 -19.13
C LYS A 38 17.24 -8.55 -17.77
N TYR A 39 18.23 -8.98 -16.99
CA TYR A 39 17.99 -9.51 -15.64
C TYR A 39 17.29 -8.50 -14.72
N ASP A 40 17.76 -7.25 -14.74
CA ASP A 40 17.19 -6.17 -13.94
C ASP A 40 15.76 -5.85 -14.37
N ASN A 41 15.46 -5.89 -15.66
CA ASN A 41 14.12 -5.65 -16.17
C ASN A 41 13.16 -6.77 -15.77
N ASP A 42 13.56 -8.03 -15.94
CA ASP A 42 12.77 -9.20 -15.56
C ASP A 42 12.46 -9.18 -14.04
N LEU A 43 13.47 -8.92 -13.21
CA LEU A 43 13.30 -8.85 -11.75
C LEU A 43 12.39 -7.70 -11.32
N VAL A 44 12.61 -6.50 -11.87
CA VAL A 44 11.83 -5.31 -11.52
C VAL A 44 10.39 -5.43 -12.02
N GLU A 45 10.16 -6.04 -13.19
CA GLU A 45 8.83 -6.30 -13.70
C GLU A 45 8.06 -7.26 -12.79
N SER A 46 8.66 -8.39 -12.40
CA SER A 46 8.07 -9.32 -11.43
C SER A 46 7.68 -8.62 -10.14
N TRP A 47 8.60 -7.87 -9.53
CA TRP A 47 8.31 -7.15 -8.29
C TRP A 47 7.21 -6.10 -8.46
N ARG A 48 7.19 -5.39 -9.59
CA ARG A 48 6.16 -4.39 -9.87
C ARG A 48 4.77 -5.03 -9.95
N ASP A 49 4.67 -6.16 -10.65
CA ASP A 49 3.41 -6.87 -10.86
C ASP A 49 2.89 -7.49 -9.54
N ASP A 50 3.80 -8.00 -8.71
CA ASP A 50 3.48 -8.44 -7.33
C ASP A 50 2.97 -7.27 -6.48
N MET A 51 3.66 -6.13 -6.50
CA MET A 51 3.23 -4.94 -5.75
C MET A 51 1.88 -4.39 -6.24
N ASP A 52 1.60 -4.46 -7.54
CA ASP A 52 0.31 -4.05 -8.10
C ASP A 52 -0.84 -4.94 -7.60
N SER A 53 -0.62 -6.25 -7.57
CA SER A 53 -1.57 -7.21 -7.01
C SER A 53 -1.82 -6.96 -5.52
N LEU A 54 -0.75 -6.71 -4.74
CA LEU A 54 -0.84 -6.39 -3.31
C LEU A 54 -1.59 -5.08 -3.05
N LEU A 55 -1.40 -4.05 -3.88
CA LEU A 55 -2.10 -2.77 -3.73
C LEU A 55 -3.61 -2.90 -3.97
N ILE A 56 -4.00 -3.65 -4.99
CA ILE A 56 -5.42 -3.93 -5.27
C ILE A 56 -6.04 -4.67 -4.09
N PHE A 57 -5.35 -5.71 -3.59
CA PHE A 57 -5.82 -6.46 -2.44
C PHE A 57 -5.91 -5.58 -1.19
N ALA A 58 -4.89 -4.79 -0.89
CA ALA A 58 -4.87 -3.91 0.28
C ALA A 58 -6.00 -2.86 0.23
N ALA A 59 -6.31 -2.32 -0.95
CA ALA A 59 -7.42 -1.39 -1.15
C ALA A 59 -8.78 -2.06 -0.91
N LEU A 60 -9.02 -3.22 -1.50
CA LEU A 60 -10.25 -4.00 -1.31
C LEU A 60 -10.43 -4.42 0.15
N PHE A 61 -9.36 -4.91 0.77
CA PHE A 61 -9.34 -5.31 2.16
C PHE A 61 -9.61 -4.10 3.07
N SER A 62 -8.95 -2.96 2.85
CA SER A 62 -9.19 -1.72 3.62
C SER A 62 -10.65 -1.27 3.53
N ALA A 63 -11.25 -1.31 2.33
CA ALA A 63 -12.66 -0.99 2.15
C ALA A 63 -13.58 -1.94 2.95
N SER A 64 -13.31 -3.24 2.88
CA SER A 64 -14.08 -4.24 3.64
C SER A 64 -13.96 -4.03 5.16
N VAL A 65 -12.74 -3.89 5.70
CA VAL A 65 -12.47 -3.66 7.13
C VAL A 65 -13.14 -2.37 7.60
N THR A 66 -13.08 -1.30 6.80
CA THR A 66 -13.71 -0.02 7.12
C THR A 66 -15.22 -0.17 7.27
N ALA A 67 -15.88 -0.95 6.42
CA ALA A 67 -17.32 -1.22 6.56
C ALA A 67 -17.64 -1.93 7.88
N PHE A 68 -16.84 -2.93 8.27
CA PHE A 68 -16.99 -3.60 9.57
C PHE A 68 -16.75 -2.66 10.74
N ILE A 69 -15.71 -1.82 10.68
CA ILE A 69 -15.42 -0.80 11.72
C ILE A 69 -16.61 0.14 11.88
N ILE A 70 -17.18 0.66 10.78
CA ILE A 70 -18.35 1.55 10.83
C ILE A 70 -19.52 0.85 11.52
N GLU A 71 -19.77 -0.42 11.20
CA GLU A 71 -20.85 -1.18 11.82
C GLU A 71 -20.58 -1.44 13.32
N SER A 72 -19.37 -1.85 13.68
CA SER A 72 -19.03 -2.08 15.09
C SER A 72 -19.00 -0.81 15.92
N TYR A 73 -18.74 0.36 15.31
CA TYR A 73 -18.81 1.62 16.02
C TYR A 73 -20.23 1.95 16.50
N LYS A 74 -21.26 1.45 15.81
CA LYS A 74 -22.66 1.57 16.27
C LYS A 74 -22.89 0.79 17.56
N PHE A 75 -22.27 -0.38 17.71
CA PHE A 75 -22.32 -1.18 18.95
C PHE A 75 -21.50 -0.56 20.11
N LEU A 76 -20.60 0.38 19.81
CA LEU A 76 -19.84 1.17 20.78
C LEU A 76 -20.54 2.48 21.18
N GLN A 77 -21.65 2.82 20.54
CA GLN A 77 -22.48 3.95 20.92
C GLN A 77 -23.75 3.44 21.60
N GLU A 78 -24.20 4.15 22.62
CA GLU A 78 -25.49 3.87 23.26
C GLU A 78 -26.57 4.04 22.19
N ASP A 79 -27.41 3.03 21.98
CA ASP A 79 -28.48 3.10 20.97
C ASP A 79 -29.41 4.25 21.36
N GLN A 80 -29.34 5.35 20.60
CA GLN A 80 -30.16 6.52 20.85
C GLN A 80 -31.65 6.19 20.82
N ALA A 81 -32.06 5.15 20.09
CA ALA A 81 -33.44 4.69 20.09
C ALA A 81 -33.82 4.09 21.44
N ASP A 82 -32.99 3.21 22.03
CA ASP A 82 -33.23 2.63 23.34
C ASP A 82 -33.15 3.67 24.46
N VAL A 83 -32.20 4.62 24.39
CA VAL A 83 -32.16 5.75 25.33
C VAL A 83 -33.42 6.60 25.21
N MET A 84 -33.88 6.87 23.99
CA MET A 84 -35.10 7.63 23.77
C MET A 84 -36.34 6.87 24.27
N ILE A 85 -36.44 5.56 24.02
CA ILE A 85 -37.55 4.72 24.50
C ILE A 85 -37.54 4.66 26.02
N THR A 86 -36.40 4.40 26.66
CA THR A 86 -36.29 4.37 28.12
C THR A 86 -36.66 5.73 28.74
N VAL A 87 -36.21 6.84 28.15
CA VAL A 87 -36.63 8.18 28.57
C VAL A 87 -38.13 8.41 28.35
N LEU A 88 -38.70 8.01 27.21
CA LEU A 88 -40.14 8.16 26.93
C LEU A 88 -40.99 7.37 27.93
N LEU A 89 -40.56 6.14 28.23
CA LEU A 89 -41.22 5.23 29.15
C LEU A 89 -41.14 5.78 30.59
N GLN A 90 -39.98 6.32 30.96
CA GLN A 90 -39.80 7.00 32.25
C GLN A 90 -40.68 8.26 32.37
N ILE A 91 -40.79 9.08 31.32
CA ILE A 91 -41.69 10.25 31.27
C ILE A 91 -43.15 9.81 31.37
N SER A 92 -43.55 8.76 30.64
CA SER A 92 -44.91 8.21 30.67
C SER A 92 -45.29 7.71 32.08
N GLN A 93 -44.38 7.01 32.75
CA GLN A 93 -44.58 6.54 34.13
C GLN A 93 -44.66 7.71 35.12
N GLN A 94 -43.82 8.74 34.97
CA GLN A 94 -43.88 9.96 35.80
C GLN A 94 -45.20 10.71 35.63
N LEU A 95 -45.74 10.76 34.40
CA LEU A 95 -47.02 11.40 34.11
C LEU A 95 -48.21 10.58 34.65
N ALA A 96 -48.11 9.25 34.63
CA ALA A 96 -49.12 8.35 35.17
C ALA A 96 -49.16 8.30 36.71
N HIS A 97 -48.01 8.45 37.39
CA HIS A 97 -47.91 8.34 38.85
C HIS A 97 -48.05 9.67 39.62
N GLY A 98 -48.28 10.80 38.93
CA GLY A 98 -48.59 12.08 39.58
C GLY A 98 -47.44 12.68 40.40
N THR A 99 -46.61 13.50 39.77
CA THR A 99 -45.72 14.52 40.38
C THR A 99 -44.96 14.14 41.67
N GLN A 100 -44.50 12.90 41.82
CA GLN A 100 -43.34 12.66 42.69
C GLN A 100 -42.09 12.98 41.86
N ALA A 101 -41.49 14.14 42.14
CA ALA A 101 -40.24 14.59 41.54
C ALA A 101 -39.08 13.66 41.94
N SER A 102 -39.05 12.44 41.39
CA SER A 102 -37.83 11.64 41.36
C SER A 102 -36.89 12.31 40.38
N THR A 103 -35.84 12.91 40.91
CA THR A 103 -34.71 13.46 40.14
C THR A 103 -34.27 12.37 39.16
N ALA A 104 -34.46 12.62 37.86
CA ALA A 104 -34.07 11.69 36.81
C ALA A 104 -32.54 11.54 36.85
N SER A 105 -32.05 10.59 37.65
CA SER A 105 -30.65 10.20 37.61
C SER A 105 -30.45 9.37 36.35
N ARG A 106 -29.68 9.90 35.38
CA ARG A 106 -29.11 9.10 34.28
C ARG A 106 -28.29 7.98 34.93
N SER A 107 -28.92 6.84 35.16
CA SER A 107 -28.28 5.65 35.73
C SER A 107 -28.04 4.65 34.61
N SER A 108 -27.16 5.04 33.71
CA SER A 108 -26.54 4.18 32.72
C SER A 108 -25.31 4.94 32.22
N SER A 109 -24.18 4.79 32.90
CA SER A 109 -22.92 5.09 32.24
C SER A 109 -22.73 3.98 31.22
N PHE A 110 -23.07 4.25 29.96
CA PHE A 110 -22.80 3.33 28.86
C PHE A 110 -21.32 2.94 28.94
N ARG A 111 -21.07 1.69 29.31
CA ARG A 111 -19.73 1.15 29.50
C ARG A 111 -19.55 0.06 28.46
N PRO A 112 -18.89 0.37 27.33
CA PRO A 112 -18.74 -0.60 26.27
C PRO A 112 -18.00 -1.84 26.78
N CYS A 113 -18.45 -3.01 26.32
CA CYS A 113 -17.85 -4.28 26.71
C CYS A 113 -16.37 -4.31 26.28
N ARG A 114 -15.50 -4.85 27.14
CA ARG A 114 -14.04 -4.94 26.86
C ARG A 114 -13.75 -5.69 25.55
N THR A 115 -14.60 -6.65 25.20
CA THR A 115 -14.53 -7.42 23.95
C THR A 115 -14.80 -6.55 22.72
N THR A 116 -15.80 -5.68 22.76
CA THR A 116 -16.12 -4.74 21.65
C THR A 116 -14.97 -3.76 21.39
N ILE A 117 -14.33 -3.27 22.45
CA ILE A 117 -13.13 -2.42 22.33
C ILE A 117 -11.97 -3.22 21.71
N ALA A 118 -11.75 -4.45 22.16
CA ALA A 118 -10.68 -5.31 21.62
C ALA A 118 -10.87 -5.61 20.12
N VAL A 119 -12.10 -5.87 19.67
CA VAL A 119 -12.45 -6.07 18.26
C VAL A 119 -12.10 -4.84 17.43
N ASN A 120 -12.49 -3.65 17.88
CA ASN A 120 -12.20 -2.41 17.15
C ASN A 120 -10.70 -2.14 17.07
N VAL A 121 -9.97 -2.36 18.16
CA VAL A 121 -8.51 -2.22 18.18
C VAL A 121 -7.87 -3.21 17.20
N LEU A 122 -8.28 -4.49 17.21
CA LEU A 122 -7.79 -5.50 16.26
C LEU A 122 -8.05 -5.10 14.80
N TRP A 123 -9.24 -4.59 14.50
CA TRP A 123 -9.57 -4.14 13.14
C TRP A 123 -8.79 -2.89 12.73
N VAL A 124 -8.62 -1.91 13.61
CA VAL A 124 -7.77 -0.73 13.33
C VAL A 124 -6.31 -1.13 13.12
N PHE A 125 -5.78 -2.08 13.91
CA PHE A 125 -4.44 -2.62 13.67
C PHE A 125 -4.36 -3.35 12.33
N SER A 126 -5.35 -4.18 11.99
CA SER A 126 -5.40 -4.86 10.70
C SER A 126 -5.38 -3.85 9.53
N LEU A 127 -6.18 -2.79 9.61
CA LEU A 127 -6.23 -1.73 8.62
C LEU A 127 -4.88 -1.01 8.53
N SER A 128 -4.27 -0.71 9.67
CA SER A 128 -2.97 -0.04 9.76
C SER A 128 -1.86 -0.86 9.11
N PHE A 129 -1.80 -2.18 9.35
CA PHE A 129 -0.85 -3.08 8.71
C PHE A 129 -1.09 -3.20 7.19
N SER A 130 -2.34 -3.25 6.75
CA SER A 130 -2.69 -3.23 5.32
C SER A 130 -2.22 -1.94 4.64
N LEU A 131 -2.42 -0.79 5.29
CA LEU A 131 -1.98 0.49 4.75
C LEU A 131 -0.45 0.62 4.75
N ALA A 132 0.24 0.13 5.78
CA ALA A 132 1.69 0.06 5.81
C ALA A 132 2.24 -0.82 4.68
N CYS A 133 1.60 -1.97 4.42
CA CYS A 133 1.90 -2.83 3.28
C CYS A 133 1.72 -2.07 1.95
N ALA A 134 0.61 -1.35 1.78
CA ALA A 134 0.37 -0.55 0.58
C ALA A 134 1.42 0.56 0.38
N LEU A 135 1.80 1.26 1.46
CA LEU A 135 2.86 2.28 1.41
C LEU A 135 4.21 1.67 1.00
N ALA A 136 4.57 0.52 1.59
CA ALA A 136 5.78 -0.21 1.23
C ALA A 136 5.76 -0.66 -0.24
N ALA A 137 4.63 -1.17 -0.74
CA ALA A 137 4.47 -1.55 -2.14
C ALA A 137 4.64 -0.36 -3.08
N VAL A 138 4.10 0.82 -2.75
CA VAL A 138 4.32 2.05 -3.51
C VAL A 138 5.79 2.46 -3.51
N MET A 139 6.48 2.37 -2.37
CA MET A 139 7.92 2.68 -2.27
C MET A 139 8.76 1.76 -3.15
N VAL A 140 8.49 0.45 -3.14
CA VAL A 140 9.16 -0.51 -4.03
C VAL A 140 8.91 -0.16 -5.49
N ARG A 141 7.66 0.16 -5.89
CA ARG A 141 7.35 0.58 -7.27
C ARG A 141 8.05 1.87 -7.67
N GLN A 142 8.15 2.85 -6.77
CA GLN A 142 8.88 4.09 -7.02
C GLN A 142 10.37 3.85 -7.20
N TRP A 143 10.95 3.04 -6.33
CA TRP A 143 12.36 2.64 -6.40
C TRP A 143 12.66 1.87 -7.69
N ALA A 144 11.83 0.88 -8.05
CA ALA A 144 11.92 0.10 -9.28
C ALA A 144 11.98 0.99 -10.53
N ARG A 145 11.08 1.98 -10.61
CA ARG A 145 11.09 2.96 -11.72
C ARG A 145 12.35 3.81 -11.73
N HIS A 146 12.85 4.22 -10.57
CA HIS A 146 14.09 4.99 -10.47
C HIS A 146 15.30 4.16 -10.89
N TYR A 147 15.37 2.91 -10.46
CA TYR A 147 16.44 1.96 -10.77
C TYR A 147 16.57 1.75 -12.30
N LEU A 148 15.46 1.53 -13.01
CA LEU A 148 15.46 1.36 -14.47
C LEU A 148 15.76 2.66 -15.25
N ARG A 149 15.38 3.83 -14.72
CA ARG A 149 15.60 5.12 -15.40
C ARG A 149 16.99 5.71 -15.18
N SER A 150 17.62 5.45 -14.03
CA SER A 150 18.88 6.11 -13.63
C SER A 150 20.06 5.84 -14.60
N PRO A 151 20.29 4.60 -15.10
CA PRO A 151 21.41 4.32 -15.99
C PRO A 151 21.18 4.79 -17.44
N ARG A 152 19.93 4.94 -17.89
CA ARG A 152 19.58 5.25 -19.30
C ARG A 152 19.99 6.65 -19.76
N GLY A 153 20.24 7.58 -18.84
CA GLY A 153 20.65 8.95 -19.16
C GLY A 153 22.15 9.16 -19.36
N ILE A 154 22.97 8.12 -19.23
CA ILE A 154 24.45 8.22 -19.26
C ILE A 154 24.95 7.77 -20.63
N SER A 155 25.72 8.63 -21.31
CA SER A 155 26.27 8.38 -22.66
C SER A 155 27.49 7.46 -22.65
N SER A 156 28.30 7.44 -21.58
CA SER A 156 29.43 6.51 -21.44
C SER A 156 28.96 5.14 -20.93
N THR A 157 29.33 4.08 -21.67
CA THR A 157 28.99 2.68 -21.34
C THR A 157 29.67 2.22 -20.04
N SER A 158 30.92 2.64 -19.82
CA SER A 158 31.68 2.33 -18.61
C SER A 158 31.05 2.99 -17.36
N GLU A 159 30.69 4.27 -17.45
CA GLU A 159 30.03 4.98 -16.34
C GLU A 159 28.64 4.43 -16.03
N ARG A 160 27.89 4.02 -17.06
CA ARG A 160 26.58 3.37 -16.90
C ARG A 160 26.69 2.05 -16.14
N ALA A 161 27.67 1.21 -16.48
CA ALA A 161 27.94 -0.04 -15.79
C ALA A 161 28.32 0.19 -14.32
N ARG A 162 29.21 1.15 -14.05
CA ARG A 162 29.63 1.49 -12.68
C ARG A 162 28.47 2.03 -11.82
N ARG A 163 27.61 2.86 -12.39
CA ARG A 163 26.45 3.42 -11.67
C ARG A 163 25.39 2.35 -11.38
N ARG A 164 25.12 1.44 -12.32
CA ARG A 164 24.24 0.28 -12.10
C ARG A 164 24.79 -0.63 -11.00
N GLN A 165 26.09 -0.92 -11.04
CA GLN A 165 26.75 -1.74 -10.01
C GLN A 165 26.63 -1.11 -8.61
N PHE A 166 26.86 0.20 -8.49
CA PHE A 166 26.70 0.92 -7.23
C PHE A 166 25.25 0.86 -6.70
N LEU A 167 24.26 0.97 -7.59
CA LEU A 167 22.85 0.84 -7.20
C LEU A 167 22.49 -0.59 -6.79
N PHE A 168 23.05 -1.59 -7.47
CA PHE A 168 22.87 -3.01 -7.13
C PHE A 168 23.51 -3.35 -5.79
N GLU A 169 24.73 -2.87 -5.52
CA GLU A 169 25.39 -3.03 -4.22
C GLU A 169 24.58 -2.36 -3.10
N ARG A 170 23.99 -1.20 -3.36
CA ARG A 170 23.09 -0.54 -2.40
C ARG A 170 21.80 -1.31 -2.20
N MET A 171 21.21 -1.87 -3.25
CA MET A 171 20.04 -2.75 -3.14
C MET A 171 20.33 -3.94 -2.22
N LYS A 172 21.50 -4.59 -2.41
CA LYS A 172 21.95 -5.71 -1.59
C LYS A 172 22.28 -5.31 -0.16
N ALA A 173 22.96 -4.17 0.03
CA ALA A 173 23.31 -3.64 1.35
C ALA A 173 22.06 -3.23 2.15
N TRP A 174 21.04 -2.66 1.49
CA TRP A 174 19.76 -2.31 2.09
C TRP A 174 18.83 -3.52 2.28
N ARG A 175 19.23 -4.72 1.84
CA ARG A 175 18.44 -5.96 1.87
C ARG A 175 17.04 -5.74 1.31
N LEU A 176 16.95 -5.08 0.16
CA LEU A 176 15.66 -4.77 -0.46
C LEU A 176 14.85 -6.04 -0.75
N GLU A 177 15.52 -7.15 -1.10
CA GLU A 177 14.90 -8.48 -1.25
C GLU A 177 14.13 -8.89 0.01
N LEU A 178 14.70 -8.69 1.21
CA LEU A 178 14.01 -8.98 2.47
C LEU A 178 12.78 -8.07 2.67
N ILE A 179 12.89 -6.80 2.27
CA ILE A 179 11.76 -5.87 2.36
C ILE A 179 10.64 -6.33 1.43
N VAL A 180 10.95 -6.68 0.17
CA VAL A 180 9.97 -7.18 -0.79
C VAL A 180 9.30 -8.45 -0.28
N ASP A 181 10.06 -9.40 0.27
CA ASP A 181 9.53 -10.66 0.82
C ASP A 181 8.65 -10.44 2.07
N THR A 182 8.91 -9.39 2.86
CA THR A 182 8.15 -9.11 4.09
C THR A 182 6.84 -8.34 3.84
N ILE A 183 6.69 -7.65 2.70
CA ILE A 183 5.46 -6.92 2.35
C ILE A 183 4.24 -7.86 2.29
N PRO A 184 4.24 -8.98 1.54
CA PRO A 184 3.15 -9.94 1.56
C PRO A 184 2.87 -10.52 2.95
N ALA A 185 3.91 -10.77 3.74
CA ALA A 185 3.77 -11.32 5.09
C ALA A 185 3.01 -10.36 6.04
N LEU A 186 3.25 -9.04 5.92
CA LEU A 186 2.49 -8.01 6.65
C LEU A 186 1.00 -8.04 6.30
N LEU A 187 0.69 -8.22 5.01
CA LEU A 187 -0.68 -8.32 4.52
C LEU A 187 -1.39 -9.58 5.05
N HIS A 188 -0.71 -10.73 5.04
CA HIS A 188 -1.26 -11.95 5.63
C HIS A 188 -1.49 -11.82 7.14
N THR A 189 -0.56 -11.18 7.84
CA THR A 189 -0.70 -10.90 9.28
C THR A 189 -1.93 -10.03 9.54
N SER A 190 -2.13 -8.98 8.74
CA SER A 190 -3.33 -8.14 8.79
C SER A 190 -4.61 -8.95 8.59
N LEU A 191 -4.62 -9.87 7.63
CA LEU A 191 -5.77 -10.74 7.36
C LEU A 191 -6.12 -11.63 8.56
N ILE A 192 -5.11 -12.21 9.21
CA ILE A 192 -5.28 -13.04 10.41
C ILE A 192 -5.86 -12.21 11.56
N LEU A 193 -5.34 -10.99 11.78
CA LEU A 193 -5.88 -10.07 12.80
C LEU A 193 -7.35 -9.74 12.54
N PHE A 194 -7.72 -9.50 11.27
CA PHE A 194 -9.10 -9.21 10.90
C PHE A 194 -10.03 -10.39 11.17
N PHE A 195 -9.64 -11.61 10.76
CA PHE A 195 -10.43 -12.81 11.04
C PHE A 195 -10.56 -13.08 12.54
N ALA A 196 -9.51 -12.88 13.33
CA ALA A 196 -9.57 -12.99 14.78
C ALA A 196 -10.58 -11.98 15.38
N GLY A 197 -10.56 -10.73 14.91
CA GLY A 197 -11.56 -9.72 15.30
C GLY A 197 -12.99 -10.09 14.89
N LEU A 198 -13.16 -10.71 13.72
CA LEU A 198 -14.45 -11.16 13.20
C LEU A 198 -15.04 -12.34 14.00
N LEU A 199 -14.21 -13.31 14.39
CA LEU A 199 -14.63 -14.39 15.29
C LEU A 199 -15.07 -13.87 16.66
N LEU A 200 -14.34 -12.89 17.21
CA LEU A 200 -14.72 -12.23 18.46
C LEU A 200 -16.01 -11.42 18.30
N PHE A 201 -16.20 -10.72 17.19
CA PHE A 201 -17.42 -9.97 16.90
C PHE A 201 -18.66 -10.88 16.86
N PHE A 202 -18.58 -12.02 16.17
CA PHE A 202 -19.68 -13.00 16.12
C PHE A 202 -19.98 -13.69 17.46
N HIS A 203 -19.05 -13.69 18.40
CA HIS A 203 -19.30 -14.22 19.75
C HIS A 203 -19.93 -13.15 20.67
N VAL A 204 -19.88 -11.88 20.27
CA VAL A 204 -20.41 -10.75 21.05
C VAL A 204 -21.83 -10.39 20.60
N VAL A 205 -22.11 -10.46 19.30
CA VAL A 205 -23.46 -10.30 18.69
C VAL A 205 -24.28 -11.57 18.88
#